data_AF-A0A4V1AZU4-F1
#
_entry.id   AF-A0A4V1AZU4-F1
#
_cell.length_a   1.000
_cell.length_b   1.000
_cell.length_c   1.000
_cell.angle_alpha   90.00
_cell.angle_beta   90.00
_cell.angle_gamma   90.00
#
_symmetry.space_group_name_H-M   'P 1'
#
loop_
_entity.id
_entity.type
_entity.pdbx_description
1 polymer ?
#
loop_
_entity_poly.entity_id
_entity_poly.type
_entity_poly.pdbx_seq_one_letter_code
_entity_poly.pdbx_strand_id
1 'polypeptide(L)'
;MMRWRTEVFRGRVMTACIDETIDEAGLMQVYITRPYGYYTPPHGSLRQPDIQGHSCGPFTSVYAAYAAAFNDCRRCILQDVTREIVGHQV
;
A
#
# COMPACT_ATOMS: atom_id res chain seq x y z
N MET A 1 3.88 16.80 -6.00
CA MET A 1 5.22 16.19 -6.22
C MET A 1 5.11 14.71 -5.93
N MET A 2 5.53 13.85 -6.89
CA MET A 2 5.40 12.40 -6.75
C MET A 2 6.55 11.79 -5.92
N ARG A 3 6.23 10.96 -4.93
CA ARG A 3 7.21 10.25 -4.08
C ARG A 3 6.93 8.76 -4.02
N TRP A 4 7.99 7.97 -3.85
CA TRP A 4 7.93 6.51 -3.80
C TRP A 4 8.55 5.99 -2.52
N ARG A 5 7.98 4.90 -1.99
CA ARG A 5 8.56 4.17 -0.87
C ARG A 5 8.28 2.68 -0.96
N THR A 6 9.25 1.89 -0.55
CA THR A 6 9.15 0.43 -0.47
C THR A 6 9.45 -0.06 0.95
N GLU A 7 8.74 -1.10 1.39
CA GLU A 7 8.98 -1.79 2.66
C GLU A 7 8.83 -3.31 2.48
N VAL A 8 9.46 -4.11 3.36
CA VAL A 8 9.34 -5.57 3.34
C VAL A 8 8.49 -6.04 4.51
N PHE A 9 7.51 -6.91 4.25
CA PHE A 9 6.70 -7.53 5.29
C PHE A 9 6.43 -9.00 4.95
N ARG A 10 6.77 -9.91 5.88
CA ARG A 10 6.59 -11.37 5.72
C ARG A 10 7.17 -11.91 4.39
N GLY A 11 8.34 -11.42 4.00
CA GLY A 11 9.01 -11.83 2.75
C GLY A 11 8.39 -11.25 1.47
N ARG A 12 7.35 -10.41 1.57
CA ARG A 12 6.76 -9.69 0.42
C ARG A 12 7.28 -8.25 0.41
N VAL A 13 7.54 -7.71 -0.78
CA VAL A 13 7.89 -6.30 -0.98
C VAL A 13 6.61 -5.52 -1.21
N MET A 14 6.38 -4.49 -0.40
CA MET A 14 5.30 -3.52 -0.55
C MET A 14 5.86 -2.26 -1.19
N THR A 15 5.13 -1.69 -2.14
CA THR A 15 5.47 -0.43 -2.81
C THR A 15 4.27 0.50 -2.77
N ALA A 16 4.53 1.78 -2.50
CA ALA A 16 3.51 2.81 -2.50
C ALA A 16 4.05 4.06 -3.18
N CYS A 17 3.19 4.69 -3.96
CA CYS A 17 3.42 5.98 -4.55
C CYS A 17 2.41 6.98 -3.99
N ILE A 18 2.86 8.21 -3.76
CA ILE A 18 2.02 9.30 -3.30
C ILE A 18 2.28 10.55 -4.12
N ASP A 19 1.29 11.45 -4.17
CA ASP A 19 1.43 12.80 -4.70
C ASP A 19 1.01 13.82 -3.64
N GLU A 20 1.76 14.92 -3.60
CA GLU A 20 1.52 16.06 -2.71
C GLU A 20 0.97 17.22 -3.53
N THR A 21 -0.17 17.77 -3.11
CA THR A 21 -0.77 19.00 -3.64
C THR A 21 -1.03 19.98 -2.51
N ILE A 22 -1.20 21.25 -2.85
CA ILE A 22 -1.61 22.31 -1.93
C ILE A 22 -3.01 22.72 -2.35
N ASP A 23 -3.96 22.68 -1.42
CA ASP A 23 -5.33 23.13 -1.70
C ASP A 23 -5.44 24.66 -1.72
N GLU A 24 -6.63 25.16 -2.04
CA GLU A 24 -6.91 26.60 -2.13
C GLU A 24 -6.72 27.34 -0.79
N ALA A 25 -6.76 26.63 0.34
CA ALA A 25 -6.51 27.18 1.67
C ALA A 25 -5.01 27.18 2.05
N GLY A 26 -4.13 26.71 1.16
CA GLY A 26 -2.70 26.61 1.41
C GLY A 26 -2.31 25.38 2.24
N LEU A 27 -3.20 24.41 2.43
CA LEU A 27 -2.93 23.19 3.20
C LEU A 27 -2.37 22.10 2.29
N MET A 28 -1.33 21.41 2.76
CA MET A 28 -0.78 20.26 2.07
C MET A 28 -1.76 19.07 2.16
N GLN A 29 -2.13 18.55 1.01
CA GLN A 29 -2.91 17.33 0.85
C GLN A 29 -2.05 16.27 0.16
N VAL A 30 -2.06 15.07 0.73
CA VAL A 30 -1.31 13.94 0.20
C VAL A 30 -2.28 12.87 -0.27
N TYR A 31 -2.04 12.32 -1.46
CA TYR A 31 -2.86 11.30 -2.07
C TYR A 31 -2.03 10.06 -2.38
N ILE A 32 -2.59 8.87 -2.19
CA ILE A 32 -1.98 7.61 -2.65
C ILE A 32 -2.28 7.48 -4.14
N THR A 33 -1.23 7.34 -4.95
CA THR A 33 -1.31 7.23 -6.40
C THR A 33 -0.85 5.85 -6.87
N ARG A 34 -1.25 5.48 -8.09
CA ARG A 34 -0.79 4.22 -8.70
C ARG A 34 0.63 4.37 -9.27
N PRO A 35 1.41 3.27 -9.30
CA PRO A 35 1.14 1.96 -8.73
C PRO A 35 1.42 1.88 -7.22
N TYR A 36 0.52 1.18 -6.52
CA TYR A 36 0.59 0.84 -5.11
C TYR A 36 0.22 -0.64 -4.96
N GLY A 37 0.93 -1.39 -4.12
CA GLY A 37 0.66 -2.81 -3.89
C GLY A 37 1.82 -3.58 -3.26
N TYR A 38 1.83 -4.90 -3.42
CA TYR A 38 2.87 -5.79 -2.93
C TYR A 38 3.14 -6.95 -3.88
N TYR A 39 4.33 -7.53 -3.81
CA TYR A 39 4.72 -8.69 -4.62
C TYR A 39 5.70 -9.61 -3.88
N THR A 40 5.83 -10.84 -4.37
CA THR A 40 6.82 -11.82 -3.89
C THR A 40 8.11 -11.68 -4.69
N PRO A 41 9.27 -11.43 -4.07
CA PRO A 41 10.55 -11.58 -4.74
C PRO A 41 10.78 -13.03 -5.21
N PRO A 42 11.65 -13.27 -6.21
CA PRO A 42 12.37 -12.26 -6.99
C PRO A 42 11.59 -11.71 -8.20
N HIS A 43 10.55 -12.41 -8.68
CA HIS A 43 9.85 -12.07 -9.94
C HIS A 43 8.32 -12.14 -9.84
N GLY A 44 7.75 -11.72 -8.70
CA GLY A 44 6.30 -11.71 -8.50
C GLY A 44 5.59 -10.60 -9.26
N SER A 45 4.36 -10.88 -9.70
CA SER A 45 3.44 -9.85 -10.19
C SER A 45 3.00 -8.93 -9.04
N LEU A 46 2.89 -7.63 -9.32
CA LEU A 46 2.39 -6.66 -8.36
C LEU A 46 0.90 -6.92 -8.10
N ARG A 47 0.59 -7.26 -6.84
CA ARG A 47 -0.78 -7.43 -6.34
C ARG A 47 -1.22 -6.14 -5.66
N GLN A 48 -2.39 -5.66 -6.03
CA GLN A 48 -3.00 -4.49 -5.41
C GLN A 48 -3.97 -4.95 -4.32
N PRO A 49 -3.98 -4.28 -3.15
CA PRO A 49 -5.04 -4.47 -2.15
C PRO A 49 -6.41 -4.16 -2.74
N ASP A 50 -7.42 -4.84 -2.22
CA ASP A 50 -8.80 -4.59 -2.64
C ASP A 50 -9.19 -3.14 -2.34
N ILE A 51 -9.88 -2.49 -3.29
CA ILE A 51 -10.26 -1.08 -3.22
C ILE A 51 -11.34 -0.87 -2.13
N GLN A 52 -12.05 -1.92 -1.72
CA GLN A 52 -13.05 -1.82 -0.66
C GLN A 52 -12.44 -1.39 0.69
N GLY A 53 -12.81 -0.18 1.12
CA GLY A 53 -12.35 0.43 2.36
C GLY A 53 -11.00 1.15 2.25
N HIS A 54 -10.43 1.26 1.05
CA HIS A 54 -9.20 2.01 0.82
C HIS A 54 -9.47 3.52 0.79
N SER A 55 -8.70 4.28 1.57
CA SER A 55 -8.68 5.74 1.47
C SER A 55 -7.48 6.15 0.62
N CYS A 56 -7.72 6.68 -0.58
CA CYS A 56 -6.65 7.27 -1.41
C CYS A 56 -6.21 8.67 -0.91
N GLY A 57 -6.81 9.19 0.16
CA GLY A 57 -6.61 10.55 0.66
C GLY A 57 -7.85 11.44 0.51
N PRO A 58 -7.73 12.75 0.85
CA PRO A 58 -6.50 13.43 1.24
C PRO A 58 -6.00 13.01 2.64
N PHE A 59 -4.68 12.90 2.79
CA PHE A 59 -3.98 12.74 4.06
C PHE A 59 -3.27 14.04 4.44
N THR A 60 -3.15 14.30 5.74
CA THR A 60 -2.48 15.49 6.29
C THR A 60 -0.95 15.40 6.27
N SER A 61 -0.38 14.24 5.96
CA SER A 61 1.07 14.05 5.86
C SER A 61 1.46 12.88 4.97
N VAL A 62 2.67 12.96 4.42
CA VAL A 62 3.36 11.87 3.71
C VAL A 62 3.42 10.59 4.52
N TYR A 63 3.68 10.71 5.83
CA TYR A 63 3.74 9.56 6.73
C TYR A 63 2.38 8.87 6.86
N ALA A 64 1.29 9.63 7.00
CA ALA A 64 -0.05 9.07 7.12
C ALA A 64 -0.47 8.33 5.84
N ALA A 65 -0.16 8.90 4.67
CA ALA A 65 -0.44 8.26 3.38
C ALA A 65 0.32 6.93 3.22
N TYR A 66 1.62 6.89 3.54
CA TYR A 66 2.38 5.63 3.51
C TYR A 66 1.91 4.62 4.55
N ALA A 67 1.55 5.06 5.76
CA ALA A 67 1.05 4.17 6.79
C ALA A 67 -0.26 3.51 6.37
N ALA A 68 -1.19 4.27 5.78
CA ALA A 68 -2.44 3.75 5.23
C ALA A 68 -2.17 2.74 4.10
N ALA A 69 -1.35 3.13 3.13
CA ALA A 69 -0.92 2.26 2.04
C ALA A 69 -0.30 0.94 2.57
N PHE A 70 0.68 0.98 3.45
CA PHE A 70 1.31 -0.26 3.92
C PHE A 70 0.41 -1.08 4.84
N ASN A 71 -0.52 -0.49 5.58
CA ASN A 71 -1.46 -1.26 6.39
C ASN A 71 -2.43 -2.08 5.52
N ASP A 72 -2.91 -1.51 4.42
CA ASP A 72 -3.74 -2.25 3.46
C ASP A 72 -2.97 -3.40 2.81
N CYS A 73 -1.71 -3.19 2.40
CA CYS A 73 -0.84 -4.27 1.91
C CYS A 73 -0.65 -5.35 2.98
N ARG A 74 -0.35 -4.97 4.23
CA ARG A 74 -0.17 -5.92 5.34
C ARG A 74 -1.41 -6.77 5.58
N ARG A 75 -2.61 -6.17 5.55
CA ARG A 75 -3.89 -6.88 5.70
C ARG A 75 -4.06 -7.94 4.62
N CYS A 76 -3.82 -7.59 3.36
CA CYS A 76 -3.91 -8.55 2.24
C CYS A 76 -2.83 -9.63 2.32
N ILE A 77 -1.59 -9.28 2.66
CA ILE A 77 -0.51 -10.25 2.85
C ILE A 77 -0.85 -11.25 3.95
N LEU A 78 -1.40 -10.79 5.08
CA LEU A 78 -1.81 -11.68 6.17
C LEU A 78 -2.91 -12.66 5.72
N GLN A 79 -3.91 -12.18 4.96
CA GLN A 79 -4.95 -13.04 4.41
C GLN A 79 -4.39 -14.08 3.43
N ASP A 80 -3.45 -13.68 2.57
CA ASP A 80 -2.78 -14.59 1.63
C ASP A 80 -2.01 -15.69 2.38
N VAL A 81 -1.19 -15.29 3.36
CA VAL A 81 -0.39 -16.23 4.16
C VAL A 81 -1.30 -17.21 4.91
N THR A 82 -2.41 -16.72 5.50
CA THR A 82 -3.37 -17.61 6.16
C THR A 82 -3.98 -18.62 5.18
N ARG A 83 -4.36 -18.19 3.97
CA ARG A 83 -4.90 -19.08 2.92
C ARG A 83 -3.87 -20.11 2.45
N GLU A 84 -2.61 -19.70 2.29
CA GLU A 84 -1.51 -20.60 1.92
C GLU A 84 -1.33 -21.71 2.98
N ILE A 85 -1.38 -21.37 4.27
CA ILE A 85 -1.24 -22.34 5.36
C ILE A 85 -2.42 -23.32 5.40
N VAL A 86 -3.66 -22.82 5.31
CA VAL A 86 -4.86 -23.67 5.38
C VAL A 86 -4.97 -24.59 4.15
N GLY A 87 -4.61 -24.10 2.96
CA GLY A 87 -4.63 -24.89 1.72
C GLY A 87 -3.62 -26.04 1.68
N HIS A 88 -2.62 -26.06 2.55
CA HIS A 88 -1.64 -27.17 2.67
C HIS A 88 -2.06 -28.26 3.68
N GLN A 89 -3.21 -28.11 4.34
CA GLN A 89 -3.71 -29.09 5.33
C GLN A 89 -4.74 -30.08 4.74
N VAL A 90 -4.86 -30.17 3.42
CA VAL A 90 -5.81 -31.07 2.73
C VAL A 90 -5.09 -32.05 1.82
#